data_AF-A0A1L7WAP1-F1
#
_entry.id   AF-A0A1L7WAP1-F1
#
_cell.length_a   1.000
_cell.length_b   1.000
_cell.length_c   1.000
_cell.angle_alpha   90.00
_cell.angle_beta   90.00
_cell.angle_gamma   90.00
#
_symmetry.space_group_name_H-M   'P 1'
#
loop_
_entity.id
_entity.type
_entity.pdbx_description
1 polymer ?
#
loop_
_entity_poly.entity_id
_entity_poly.type
_entity_poly.pdbx_seq_one_letter_code
_entity_poly.pdbx_strand_id
1 'polypeptide(L)'
;MIERRSLHCLESIARSQSLGQSVEELDICTSHLLPLDEVEEIEPPYSEYEGMMKHLKKENNMDAIFHLGIEDYEEWVRRWPINNGEGGFGDEDEQNDYNSQDNRGMSSAIGVDGQAASSRLEQINTQEYNRYLHDQDVMRAGYDVKCLAGAMTSLKRCKKINISTSIHAWGMRRLRQRIGILPQRGLTFKSRASIRQVHHIVQVVLKAMAVSGISVQCLNIRPGMMLENANRISPFMLTGLSSSIILSTSFPASLRQLQISLDPESPPDDTVLGPKWGLGLLQFIHLLPELSDLELCFEYRDEAGRFSEIAKDLYIPKLESMTLGLIDTTKEDIAILLLCHHRTLRRVVLESIQLDGGLEAWRWLIEVVWRSLELDEFCILSSWAERKGEDFSSAKLEDTTIVDHDSYSKVIGGLI
;
A
#
# COMPACT_ATOMS: atom_id res chain seq x y z
N MET A 1 3.66 -0.57 14.67
CA MET A 1 2.99 0.70 14.97
C MET A 1 4.02 1.66 15.51
N ILE A 2 3.99 2.94 15.14
CA ILE A 2 4.89 3.94 15.73
C ILE A 2 4.33 4.34 17.10
N GLU A 3 4.68 3.52 18.09
CA GLU A 3 4.39 3.77 19.50
C GLU A 3 5.66 3.52 20.33
N ARG A 4 5.68 4.11 21.52
CA ARG A 4 6.84 4.10 22.41
C ARG A 4 7.39 2.70 22.68
N ARG A 5 6.51 1.73 22.97
CA ARG A 5 6.93 0.36 23.31
C ARG A 5 7.47 -0.37 22.09
N SER A 6 6.77 -0.31 20.96
CA SER A 6 7.25 -0.88 19.69
C SER A 6 8.64 -0.34 19.31
N LEU A 7 8.87 0.97 19.45
CA LEU A 7 10.17 1.57 19.13
C LEU A 7 11.28 1.16 20.10
N HIS A 8 11.02 1.08 21.40
CA HIS A 8 12.00 0.55 22.36
C HIS A 8 12.30 -0.93 22.14
N CYS A 9 11.30 -1.72 21.76
CA CYS A 9 11.50 -3.12 21.38
C CYS A 9 12.41 -3.22 20.14
N LEU A 10 12.11 -2.43 19.11
CA LEU A 10 12.92 -2.37 17.89
C LEU A 10 14.37 -1.94 18.20
N GLU A 11 14.57 -0.95 19.06
CA GLU A 11 15.90 -0.51 19.50
C GLU A 11 16.67 -1.64 20.21
N SER A 12 15.98 -2.42 21.07
CA SER A 12 16.56 -3.57 21.76
C SER A 12 16.97 -4.69 20.78
N ILE A 13 16.10 -5.01 19.82
CA ILE A 13 16.36 -5.99 18.75
C ILE A 13 17.54 -5.52 17.91
N ALA A 14 17.55 -4.26 17.48
CA ALA A 14 18.56 -3.71 16.60
C ALA A 14 19.94 -3.68 17.25
N ARG A 15 20.02 -3.48 18.57
CA ARG A 15 21.28 -3.51 19.34
C ARG A 15 21.77 -4.91 19.68
N SER A 16 20.91 -5.92 19.58
CA SER A 16 21.30 -7.31 19.81
C SER A 16 22.26 -7.77 18.72
N GLN A 17 23.40 -8.35 19.13
CA GLN A 17 24.44 -8.79 18.21
C GLN A 17 23.97 -9.91 17.26
N SER A 18 23.08 -10.78 17.73
CA SER A 18 22.52 -11.87 16.91
C SER A 18 21.30 -11.42 16.11
N LEU A 19 20.35 -10.75 16.75
CA LEU A 19 19.06 -10.43 16.13
C LEU A 19 19.18 -9.25 15.16
N GLY A 20 19.87 -8.17 15.55
CA GLY A 20 20.02 -6.98 14.69
C GLY A 20 20.74 -7.27 13.38
N GLN A 21 21.67 -8.23 13.39
CA GLN A 21 22.35 -8.73 12.19
C GLN A 21 21.53 -9.76 11.39
N SER A 22 20.33 -10.12 11.81
CA SER A 22 19.46 -11.06 11.11
C SER A 22 18.23 -10.40 10.50
N VAL A 23 17.97 -9.13 10.82
CA VAL A 23 16.83 -8.37 10.27
C VAL A 23 17.15 -7.93 8.84
N GLU A 24 16.42 -8.49 7.88
CA GLU A 24 16.53 -8.15 6.45
C GLU A 24 15.40 -7.22 5.97
N GLU A 25 14.26 -7.22 6.67
CA GLU A 25 13.05 -6.46 6.33
C GLU A 25 12.48 -5.80 7.59
N LEU A 26 11.99 -4.57 7.46
CA LEU A 26 11.35 -3.81 8.53
C LEU A 26 9.95 -3.34 8.10
N ASP A 27 8.93 -3.88 8.76
CA ASP A 27 7.53 -3.52 8.54
C ASP A 27 7.03 -2.46 9.53
N ILE A 28 6.52 -1.35 9.00
CA ILE A 28 5.90 -0.26 9.76
C ILE A 28 4.41 -0.24 9.45
N CYS A 29 3.63 -0.68 10.43
CA CYS A 29 2.17 -0.64 10.37
C CYS A 29 1.63 0.79 10.57
N THR A 30 0.67 1.21 9.75
CA THR A 30 -0.04 2.50 9.84
C THR A 30 -1.22 2.51 10.81
N SER A 31 -1.43 1.41 11.57
CA SER A 31 -2.44 1.37 12.63
C SER A 31 -2.24 2.49 13.65
N HIS A 32 -3.36 3.06 14.10
CA HIS A 32 -3.37 4.18 15.03
C HIS A 32 -4.67 4.26 15.84
N LEU A 33 -4.63 5.03 16.92
CA LEU A 33 -5.81 5.35 17.71
C LEU A 33 -6.47 6.63 17.18
N LEU A 34 -7.80 6.63 17.16
CA LEU A 34 -8.63 7.79 16.84
C LEU A 34 -9.15 8.41 18.14
N PRO A 35 -9.52 9.70 18.15
CA PRO A 35 -10.33 10.28 19.20
C PRO A 35 -11.59 9.44 19.45
N LEU A 36 -11.98 9.25 20.72
CA LEU A 36 -13.07 8.34 21.07
C LEU A 36 -14.39 8.70 20.41
N ASP A 37 -14.68 10.00 20.27
CA ASP A 37 -15.83 10.53 19.54
C ASP A 37 -15.83 10.09 18.07
N GLU A 38 -14.67 10.07 17.42
CA GLU A 38 -14.54 9.59 16.04
C GLU A 38 -14.60 8.06 15.92
N VAL A 39 -14.21 7.31 16.97
CA VAL A 39 -14.32 5.84 17.01
C VAL A 39 -15.78 5.38 16.96
N GLU A 40 -16.72 6.17 17.47
CA GLU A 40 -18.14 5.83 17.43
C GLU A 40 -18.72 5.98 16.02
N GLU A 41 -18.27 6.99 15.29
CA GLU A 41 -18.81 7.37 13.98
C GLU A 41 -18.13 6.64 12.80
N ILE A 42 -16.88 6.21 12.98
CA ILE A 42 -16.07 5.63 11.91
C ILE A 42 -16.10 4.11 11.97
N GLU A 43 -16.61 3.52 10.88
CA GLU A 43 -16.56 2.09 10.66
C GLU A 43 -15.12 1.57 10.57
N PRO A 44 -14.84 0.41 11.18
CA PRO A 44 -13.51 -0.15 11.15
C PRO A 44 -13.20 -0.67 9.73
N PRO A 45 -11.95 -0.54 9.28
CA PRO A 45 -11.52 -1.16 8.05
C PRO A 45 -11.59 -2.67 8.15
N TYR A 46 -12.11 -3.32 7.12
CA TYR A 46 -12.23 -4.77 7.06
C TYR A 46 -11.72 -5.28 5.72
N SER A 47 -11.27 -6.53 5.69
CA SER A 47 -10.86 -7.21 4.46
C SER A 47 -11.74 -8.43 4.28
N GLU A 48 -12.52 -8.45 3.19
CA GLU A 48 -13.33 -9.61 2.81
C GLU A 48 -12.44 -10.83 2.57
N TYR A 49 -11.26 -10.60 1.99
CA TYR A 49 -10.24 -11.62 1.78
C TYR A 49 -9.79 -12.24 3.11
N GLU A 50 -9.44 -11.43 4.12
CA GLU A 50 -9.09 -11.97 5.44
C GLU A 50 -10.25 -12.74 6.07
N GLY A 51 -11.50 -12.27 5.91
CA GLY A 51 -12.70 -12.97 6.36
C GLY A 51 -12.86 -14.35 5.70
N MET A 52 -12.75 -14.40 4.37
CA MET A 52 -12.80 -15.63 3.58
C MET A 52 -11.69 -16.60 4.00
N MET A 53 -10.45 -16.12 4.14
CA MET A 53 -9.32 -16.97 4.50
C MET A 53 -9.42 -17.52 5.92
N LYS A 54 -9.93 -16.73 6.87
CA LYS A 54 -10.27 -17.23 8.22
C LYS A 54 -11.30 -18.36 8.14
N HIS A 55 -12.32 -18.19 7.31
CA HIS A 55 -13.36 -19.20 7.11
C HIS A 55 -12.82 -20.50 6.50
N LEU A 56 -12.07 -20.42 5.40
CA LEU A 56 -11.49 -21.61 4.73
C LEU A 56 -10.54 -22.40 5.63
N LYS A 57 -9.80 -21.72 6.51
CA LYS A 57 -8.97 -22.37 7.52
C LYS A 57 -9.80 -23.10 8.57
N LYS A 58 -10.90 -22.50 9.05
CA LYS A 58 -11.81 -23.13 10.01
C LYS A 58 -12.43 -24.42 9.46
N GLU A 59 -12.71 -24.45 8.16
CA GLU A 59 -13.20 -25.62 7.46
C GLU A 59 -12.11 -26.65 7.11
N ASN A 60 -10.84 -26.35 7.42
CA ASN A 60 -9.67 -27.18 7.14
C ASN A 60 -9.52 -27.53 5.64
N ASN A 61 -10.09 -26.70 4.76
CA ASN A 61 -10.16 -26.93 3.33
C ASN A 61 -9.00 -26.25 2.61
N MET A 62 -7.79 -26.75 2.88
CA MET A 62 -6.55 -26.19 2.32
C MET A 62 -6.45 -26.37 0.80
N ASP A 63 -7.12 -27.37 0.23
CA ASP A 63 -7.12 -27.63 -1.21
C ASP A 63 -7.97 -26.62 -2.00
N ALA A 64 -9.07 -26.10 -1.42
CA ALA A 64 -9.86 -25.04 -2.03
C ALA A 64 -9.08 -23.72 -2.18
N ILE A 65 -8.11 -23.48 -1.30
CA ILE A 65 -7.30 -22.27 -1.29
C ILE A 65 -6.31 -22.23 -2.47
N PHE A 66 -5.72 -23.38 -2.84
CA PHE A 66 -4.81 -23.47 -3.98
C PHE A 66 -5.51 -23.32 -5.35
N HIS A 67 -6.80 -23.63 -5.43
CA HIS A 67 -7.58 -23.53 -6.67
C HIS A 67 -8.11 -22.12 -7.00
N LEU A 68 -8.02 -21.17 -6.07
CA LEU A 68 -8.55 -19.81 -6.26
C LEU A 68 -7.62 -18.87 -7.06
N GLY A 69 -6.42 -19.33 -7.46
CA GLY A 69 -5.51 -18.54 -8.30
C GLY A 69 -5.07 -17.22 -7.66
N ILE A 70 -4.98 -17.16 -6.33
CA ILE A 70 -4.66 -15.94 -5.59
C ILE A 70 -3.15 -15.67 -5.72
N GLU A 71 -2.79 -14.63 -6.47
CA GLU A 71 -1.41 -14.28 -6.83
C GLU A 71 -0.50 -13.96 -5.61
N ASP A 72 -1.08 -13.66 -4.45
CA ASP A 72 -0.36 -13.33 -3.20
C ASP A 72 -0.55 -14.32 -2.04
N TYR A 73 -1.12 -15.50 -2.30
CA TYR A 73 -1.41 -16.49 -1.24
C TYR A 73 -0.15 -16.89 -0.46
N GLU A 74 0.97 -17.13 -1.14
CA GLU A 74 2.22 -17.53 -0.48
C GLU A 74 2.78 -16.43 0.45
N GLU A 75 2.68 -15.17 0.03
CA GLU A 75 3.10 -14.03 0.85
C GLU A 75 2.18 -13.87 2.06
N TRP A 76 0.87 -13.99 1.85
CA TRP A 76 -0.11 -13.94 2.94
C TRP A 76 0.09 -15.08 3.94
N VAL A 77 0.34 -16.31 3.49
CA VAL A 77 0.64 -17.46 4.37
C VAL A 77 1.93 -17.24 5.14
N ARG A 78 2.98 -16.72 4.49
CA ARG A 78 4.24 -16.38 5.17
C ARG A 78 4.01 -15.33 6.27
N ARG A 79 3.14 -14.36 6.02
CA ARG A 79 2.84 -13.26 6.96
C ARG A 79 1.74 -13.58 7.95
N TRP A 80 0.95 -14.63 7.76
CA TRP A 80 -0.15 -15.03 8.64
C TRP A 80 0.28 -15.25 10.10
N PRO A 81 1.39 -15.95 10.40
CA PRO A 81 1.90 -16.07 11.76
C PRO A 81 2.36 -14.74 12.35
N ILE A 82 2.68 -13.73 11.55
CA ILE A 82 3.02 -12.39 12.06
C ILE A 82 1.73 -11.62 12.33
N ASN A 83 0.75 -11.74 11.42
CA ASN A 83 -0.56 -11.12 11.55
C ASN A 83 -1.37 -11.66 12.74
N ASN A 84 -1.11 -12.90 13.15
CA ASN A 84 -1.89 -13.59 14.18
C ASN A 84 -1.05 -14.26 15.28
N GLY A 85 0.29 -14.22 15.20
CA GLY A 85 1.17 -14.93 16.12
C GLY A 85 1.59 -14.06 17.29
N GLU A 86 0.69 -13.95 18.25
CA GLU A 86 1.12 -14.07 19.63
C GLU A 86 0.65 -15.43 20.14
N GLY A 87 1.62 -16.29 20.44
CA GLY A 87 1.40 -17.69 20.82
C GLY A 87 0.38 -17.86 21.92
N GLY A 88 -0.76 -18.42 21.53
CA GLY A 88 -1.74 -19.08 22.36
C GLY A 88 -2.60 -19.90 21.41
N PHE A 89 -2.46 -21.23 21.47
CA PHE A 89 -3.47 -22.17 20.95
C PHE A 89 -4.72 -22.06 21.82
N GLY A 90 -5.34 -20.89 21.81
CA GLY A 90 -6.50 -20.52 22.59
C GLY A 90 -7.46 -19.78 21.68
N ASP A 91 -8.57 -20.43 21.39
CA ASP A 91 -9.68 -20.12 20.50
C ASP A 91 -10.45 -18.83 20.88
N GLU A 92 -9.75 -17.80 21.35
CA GLU A 92 -10.39 -16.53 21.77
C GLU A 92 -10.70 -15.62 20.58
N ASP A 93 -9.97 -15.76 19.47
CA ASP A 93 -10.34 -15.14 18.19
C ASP A 93 -11.53 -15.88 17.53
N GLU A 94 -11.91 -17.07 18.03
CA GLU A 94 -12.98 -17.90 17.45
C GLU A 94 -14.36 -17.70 18.10
N GLN A 95 -14.44 -17.14 19.31
CA GLN A 95 -15.70 -17.08 20.08
C GLN A 95 -16.42 -15.74 20.06
N ASN A 96 -15.74 -14.63 19.75
CA ASN A 96 -16.34 -13.30 19.93
C ASN A 96 -16.82 -12.61 18.66
N ASP A 97 -16.47 -13.09 17.46
CA ASP A 97 -16.87 -12.38 16.22
C ASP A 97 -18.09 -12.95 15.51
N TYR A 98 -18.58 -14.16 15.84
CA TYR A 98 -19.80 -14.69 15.20
C TYR A 98 -20.59 -15.64 16.12
N ASN A 99 -21.27 -15.08 17.12
CA ASN A 99 -22.55 -15.64 17.55
C ASN A 99 -23.67 -15.13 16.62
N SER A 100 -23.58 -15.48 15.34
CA SER A 100 -24.74 -15.45 14.45
C SER A 100 -25.07 -16.90 14.13
N GLN A 101 -26.08 -17.39 14.84
CA GLN A 101 -26.72 -18.65 14.52
C GLN A 101 -27.19 -18.62 13.05
N ASP A 102 -26.97 -19.77 12.41
CA ASP A 102 -27.70 -20.30 11.27
C ASP A 102 -27.40 -19.74 9.87
N ASN A 103 -26.59 -20.54 9.17
CA ASN A 103 -26.74 -20.87 7.75
C ASN A 103 -28.18 -20.66 7.24
N ARG A 104 -28.37 -19.64 6.38
CA ARG A 104 -29.26 -19.71 5.21
C ARG A 104 -29.09 -18.49 4.29
N GLY A 105 -28.44 -18.75 3.15
CA GLY A 105 -28.74 -18.10 1.87
C GLY A 105 -28.19 -16.70 1.65
N MET A 106 -27.51 -16.52 0.51
CA MET A 106 -27.40 -15.24 -0.17
C MET A 106 -28.76 -14.53 -0.23
N SER A 107 -28.97 -13.50 0.59
CA SER A 107 -29.71 -12.31 0.17
C SER A 107 -29.26 -11.10 0.98
N SER A 108 -29.11 -9.98 0.28
CA SER A 108 -28.91 -8.66 0.84
C SER A 108 -29.93 -8.35 1.95
N ALA A 109 -29.43 -8.01 3.14
CA ALA A 109 -30.23 -7.42 4.19
C ALA A 109 -29.38 -6.40 4.97
N ILE A 110 -29.39 -5.19 4.43
CA ILE A 110 -29.08 -3.93 5.11
C ILE A 110 -29.96 -3.87 6.37
N GLY A 111 -29.36 -3.89 7.58
CA GLY A 111 -30.15 -3.76 8.81
C GLY A 111 -29.56 -4.26 10.14
N VAL A 112 -28.23 -4.31 10.34
CA VAL A 112 -27.63 -4.79 11.62
C VAL A 112 -26.59 -3.82 12.24
N ASP A 113 -26.37 -2.64 11.65
CA ASP A 113 -25.25 -1.77 12.04
C ASP A 113 -25.34 -1.18 13.46
N GLY A 114 -26.55 -0.91 13.96
CA GLY A 114 -26.74 -0.25 15.26
C GLY A 114 -26.38 -1.11 16.49
N GLN A 115 -26.52 -2.44 16.42
CA GLN A 115 -26.22 -3.34 17.53
C GLN A 115 -24.74 -3.72 17.61
N ALA A 116 -24.05 -3.80 16.46
CA ALA A 116 -22.61 -4.08 16.41
C ALA A 116 -21.79 -2.86 16.87
N ALA A 117 -22.17 -1.63 16.47
CA ALA A 117 -21.50 -0.41 16.93
C ALA A 117 -21.66 -0.19 18.45
N SER A 118 -22.87 -0.39 18.99
CA SER A 118 -23.15 -0.21 20.43
C SER A 118 -22.36 -1.21 21.30
N SER A 119 -22.27 -2.48 20.89
CA SER A 119 -21.49 -3.49 21.64
C SER A 119 -19.97 -3.30 21.55
N ARG A 120 -19.47 -2.67 20.48
CA ARG A 120 -18.04 -2.35 20.31
C ARG A 120 -17.55 -1.29 21.29
N LEU A 121 -18.38 -0.28 21.57
CA LEU A 121 -18.04 0.85 22.44
C LEU A 121 -18.15 0.48 23.93
N GLU A 122 -19.07 -0.42 24.29
CA GLU A 122 -19.24 -0.92 25.66
C GLU A 122 -18.00 -1.68 26.19
N GLN A 123 -17.16 -2.21 25.29
CA GLN A 123 -15.96 -2.97 25.65
C GLN A 123 -14.71 -2.09 25.84
N ILE A 124 -14.78 -0.80 25.52
CA ILE A 124 -13.61 0.08 25.56
C ILE A 124 -13.20 0.38 27.00
N ASN A 125 -11.93 0.12 27.31
CA ASN A 125 -11.32 0.63 28.52
C ASN A 125 -10.88 2.09 28.29
N THR A 126 -11.80 3.02 28.52
CA THR A 126 -11.63 4.46 28.25
C THR A 126 -10.38 5.05 28.90
N GLN A 127 -9.99 4.59 30.10
CA GLN A 127 -8.81 5.10 30.79
C GLN A 127 -7.52 4.69 30.07
N GLU A 128 -7.36 3.40 29.75
CA GLU A 128 -6.18 2.93 29.04
C GLU A 128 -6.17 3.45 27.59
N TYR A 129 -7.33 3.49 26.91
CA TYR A 129 -7.44 4.04 25.57
C TYR A 129 -6.91 5.47 25.49
N ASN A 130 -7.39 6.37 26.36
CA ASN A 130 -6.94 7.75 26.41
C ASN A 130 -5.46 7.89 26.77
N ARG A 131 -4.93 7.00 27.62
CA ARG A 131 -3.50 6.97 27.93
C ARG A 131 -2.66 6.64 26.69
N TYR A 132 -3.04 5.62 25.93
CA TYR A 132 -2.33 5.25 24.70
C TYR A 132 -2.50 6.30 23.60
N LEU A 133 -3.67 6.93 23.50
CA LEU A 133 -3.90 8.05 22.58
C LEU A 133 -3.00 9.25 22.94
N HIS A 134 -2.88 9.58 24.23
CA HIS A 134 -1.95 10.61 24.69
C HIS A 134 -0.49 10.26 24.41
N ASP A 135 -0.08 9.01 24.65
CA ASP A 135 1.27 8.54 24.32
C ASP A 135 1.54 8.67 22.81
N GLN A 136 0.58 8.32 21.94
CA GLN A 136 0.68 8.53 20.49
C GLN A 136 0.93 10.01 20.18
N ASP A 137 0.18 10.92 20.79
CA ASP A 137 0.32 12.37 20.59
C ASP A 137 1.68 12.90 21.04
N VAL A 138 2.19 12.42 22.18
CA VAL A 138 3.51 12.79 22.71
C VAL A 138 4.64 12.31 21.79
N MET A 139 4.52 11.11 21.23
CA MET A 139 5.53 10.57 20.31
C MET A 139 5.72 11.46 19.07
N ARG A 140 4.64 12.14 18.61
CA ARG A 140 4.67 13.05 17.46
C ARG A 140 5.54 14.30 17.65
N ALA A 141 5.97 14.61 18.86
CA ALA A 141 6.85 15.74 19.14
C ALA A 141 8.30 15.55 18.61
N GLY A 142 8.57 14.49 17.83
CA GLY A 142 9.85 14.24 17.14
C GLY A 142 10.77 13.24 17.84
N TYR A 143 10.35 12.67 18.98
CA TYR A 143 11.10 11.65 19.70
C TYR A 143 11.16 10.31 18.92
N ASP A 144 10.11 10.03 18.17
CA ASP A 144 9.96 8.88 17.29
C ASP A 144 10.99 8.80 16.15
N VAL A 145 11.27 9.91 15.45
CA VAL A 145 12.29 9.97 14.38
C VAL A 145 13.64 9.58 14.96
N LYS A 146 14.00 10.13 16.13
CA LYS A 146 15.26 9.83 16.81
C LYS A 146 15.37 8.35 17.18
N CYS A 147 14.30 7.76 17.74
CA CYS A 147 14.28 6.35 18.12
C CYS A 147 14.39 5.43 16.90
N LEU A 148 13.59 5.70 15.86
CA LEU A 148 13.57 4.89 14.65
C LEU A 148 14.90 4.98 13.90
N ALA A 149 15.46 6.18 13.74
CA ALA A 149 16.76 6.36 13.11
C ALA A 149 17.89 5.66 13.89
N GLY A 150 17.85 5.75 15.22
CA GLY A 150 18.82 5.08 16.10
C GLY A 150 18.77 3.56 15.98
N ALA A 151 17.57 2.98 15.87
CA ALA A 151 17.41 1.56 15.59
C ALA A 151 17.90 1.19 14.19
N MET A 152 17.48 1.92 13.15
CA MET A 152 17.86 1.70 11.75
C MET A 152 19.38 1.71 11.54
N THR A 153 20.11 2.56 12.26
CA THR A 153 21.59 2.61 12.21
C THR A 153 22.24 1.26 12.58
N SER A 154 21.59 0.46 13.42
CA SER A 154 22.11 -0.84 13.87
C SER A 154 21.65 -2.01 12.99
N LEU A 155 20.64 -1.81 12.13
CA LEU A 155 20.07 -2.83 11.24
C LEU A 155 20.86 -2.96 9.93
N LYS A 156 22.11 -3.42 10.03
CA LYS A 156 23.07 -3.42 8.90
C LYS A 156 22.70 -4.29 7.71
N ARG A 157 21.84 -5.30 7.89
CA ARG A 157 21.37 -6.20 6.82
C ARG A 157 19.96 -5.89 6.33
N CYS A 158 19.31 -4.87 6.90
CA CYS A 158 17.98 -4.48 6.47
C CYS A 158 18.06 -3.85 5.08
N LYS A 159 17.47 -4.53 4.10
CA LYS A 159 17.45 -4.13 2.68
C LYS A 159 16.08 -3.63 2.24
N LYS A 160 15.03 -3.90 3.00
CA LYS A 160 13.65 -3.57 2.64
C LYS A 160 12.91 -2.94 3.81
N ILE A 161 12.23 -1.83 3.54
CA ILE A 161 11.32 -1.17 4.48
C ILE A 161 9.94 -1.15 3.85
N ASN A 162 8.94 -1.58 4.62
CA ASN A 162 7.54 -1.54 4.21
C ASN A 162 6.75 -0.59 5.12
N ILE A 163 5.91 0.24 4.53
CA ILE A 163 4.84 0.97 5.20
C ILE A 163 3.54 0.34 4.74
N SER A 164 2.86 -0.37 5.63
CA SER A 164 1.74 -1.23 5.24
C SER A 164 0.57 -1.20 6.22
N THR A 165 -0.61 -1.47 5.69
CA THR A 165 -1.82 -1.81 6.46
C THR A 165 -2.07 -3.31 6.52
N SER A 166 -1.42 -4.17 5.72
CA SER A 166 -1.64 -5.63 5.73
C SER A 166 -1.14 -6.35 6.99
N ILE A 167 -0.30 -5.69 7.78
CA ILE A 167 0.42 -6.33 8.88
C ILE A 167 -0.08 -5.82 10.23
N HIS A 168 -0.50 -6.74 11.10
CA HIS A 168 -0.73 -6.40 12.50
C HIS A 168 0.62 -6.18 13.18
N ALA A 169 0.80 -5.01 13.80
CA ALA A 169 2.00 -4.75 14.57
C ALA A 169 2.14 -5.78 15.71
N TRP A 170 3.39 -6.14 16.02
CA TRP A 170 3.66 -6.95 17.21
C TRP A 170 3.13 -6.23 18.46
N GLY A 171 2.41 -6.93 19.33
CA GLY A 171 1.77 -6.34 20.51
C GLY A 171 0.32 -5.95 20.31
N MET A 172 -0.25 -6.03 19.09
CA MET A 172 -1.62 -5.58 18.80
C MET A 172 -2.69 -6.37 19.57
N ARG A 173 -2.54 -7.69 19.74
CA ARG A 173 -3.49 -8.50 20.53
C ARG A 173 -3.47 -8.09 22.00
N ARG A 174 -2.29 -7.92 22.59
CA ARG A 174 -2.14 -7.39 23.96
C ARG A 174 -2.69 -5.97 24.10
N LEU A 175 -2.55 -5.15 23.06
CA LEU A 175 -3.10 -3.80 23.05
C LEU A 175 -4.64 -3.87 23.04
N ARG A 176 -5.24 -4.67 22.15
CA ARG A 176 -6.70 -4.94 22.11
C ARG A 176 -7.22 -5.37 23.48
N GLN A 177 -6.57 -6.35 24.12
CA GLN A 177 -6.95 -6.82 25.46
C GLN A 177 -6.93 -5.72 26.53
N ARG A 178 -6.08 -4.70 26.38
CA ARG A 178 -5.97 -3.58 27.32
C ARG A 178 -6.96 -2.47 27.07
N ILE A 179 -7.14 -2.08 25.81
CA ILE A 179 -7.96 -0.92 25.43
C ILE A 179 -9.39 -1.31 25.03
N GLY A 180 -9.68 -2.60 24.85
CA GLY A 180 -10.98 -3.15 24.50
C GLY A 180 -11.19 -3.38 23.01
N ILE A 181 -10.57 -2.57 22.16
CA ILE A 181 -10.75 -2.60 20.70
C ILE A 181 -9.43 -2.65 19.95
N LEU A 182 -9.46 -3.06 18.68
CA LEU A 182 -8.31 -2.91 17.80
C LEU A 182 -8.18 -1.45 17.36
N PRO A 183 -6.95 -0.90 17.33
CA PRO A 183 -6.68 0.37 16.67
C PRO A 183 -7.18 0.41 15.22
N GLN A 184 -7.53 1.61 14.74
CA GLN A 184 -7.90 1.86 13.35
C GLN A 184 -6.77 1.37 12.44
N ARG A 185 -7.12 0.57 11.45
CA ARG A 185 -6.17 -0.03 10.51
C ARG A 185 -6.15 0.75 9.22
N GLY A 186 -5.05 1.44 8.94
CA GLY A 186 -4.98 2.27 7.73
C GLY A 186 -5.71 3.59 7.85
N LEU A 187 -5.69 4.35 6.77
CA LEU A 187 -6.12 5.74 6.72
C LEU A 187 -7.63 5.84 6.52
N THR A 188 -8.26 6.89 7.05
CA THR A 188 -9.60 7.30 6.62
C THR A 188 -9.66 8.82 6.46
N PHE A 189 -10.21 9.28 5.33
CA PHE A 189 -10.42 10.71 5.08
C PHE A 189 -11.58 11.29 5.90
N LYS A 190 -12.40 10.45 6.54
CA LYS A 190 -13.44 10.87 7.48
C LYS A 190 -12.86 11.46 8.78
N SER A 191 -11.60 11.16 9.12
CA SER A 191 -10.94 11.63 10.34
C SER A 191 -9.72 12.49 10.07
N ARG A 192 -9.73 13.71 10.60
CA ARG A 192 -8.56 14.60 10.60
C ARG A 192 -7.44 14.05 11.50
N ALA A 193 -7.78 13.32 12.56
CA ALA A 193 -6.78 12.67 13.41
C ALA A 193 -6.06 11.55 12.65
N SER A 194 -6.80 10.76 11.87
CA SER A 194 -6.27 9.69 11.02
C SER A 194 -5.32 10.23 9.96
N ILE A 195 -5.76 11.23 9.18
CA ILE A 195 -4.93 11.89 8.15
C ILE A 195 -3.62 12.38 8.74
N ARG A 196 -3.68 13.12 9.87
CA ARG A 196 -2.48 13.64 10.55
C ARG A 196 -1.57 12.53 11.04
N GLN A 197 -2.13 11.46 11.58
CA GLN A 197 -1.34 10.36 12.15
C GLN A 197 -0.64 9.54 11.07
N VAL A 198 -1.34 9.15 10.00
CA VAL A 198 -0.74 8.38 8.91
C VAL A 198 0.30 9.22 8.16
N HIS A 199 -0.01 10.48 7.87
CA HIS A 199 0.97 11.41 7.29
C HIS A 199 2.22 11.50 8.17
N HIS A 200 2.04 11.65 9.49
CA HIS A 200 3.15 11.69 10.41
C HIS A 200 3.97 10.38 10.42
N ILE A 201 3.32 9.21 10.42
CA ILE A 201 4.01 7.91 10.35
C ILE A 201 4.89 7.82 9.10
N VAL A 202 4.34 8.16 7.93
CA VAL A 202 5.08 8.19 6.66
C VAL A 202 6.29 9.13 6.76
N GLN A 203 6.08 10.35 7.25
CA GLN A 203 7.15 11.34 7.42
C GLN A 203 8.25 10.88 8.39
N VAL A 204 7.89 10.19 9.46
CA VAL A 204 8.84 9.67 10.45
C VAL A 204 9.73 8.60 9.84
N VAL A 205 9.15 7.68 9.07
CA VAL A 205 9.91 6.64 8.38
C VAL A 205 10.88 7.25 7.37
N LEU A 206 10.40 8.15 6.50
CA LEU A 206 11.22 8.80 5.48
C LEU A 206 12.36 9.63 6.10
N LYS A 207 12.07 10.39 7.17
CA LYS A 207 13.10 11.15 7.90
C LYS A 207 14.10 10.23 8.61
N ALA A 208 13.64 9.14 9.22
CA ALA A 208 14.52 8.20 9.90
C ALA A 208 15.46 7.48 8.92
N MET A 209 14.97 7.14 7.72
CA MET A 209 15.79 6.59 6.64
C MET A 209 16.89 7.58 6.24
N ALA A 210 16.54 8.84 6.01
CA ALA A 210 17.50 9.86 5.60
C ALA A 210 18.55 10.17 6.69
N VAL A 211 18.17 10.17 7.97
CA VAL A 211 19.06 10.48 9.10
C VAL A 211 19.94 9.28 9.50
N SER A 212 19.44 8.05 9.39
CA SER A 212 20.17 6.86 9.84
C SER A 212 21.29 6.42 8.90
N GLY A 213 21.28 6.85 7.64
CA GLY A 213 22.20 6.38 6.61
C GLY A 213 22.05 4.87 6.31
N ILE A 214 20.88 4.30 6.62
CA ILE A 214 20.60 2.88 6.39
C ILE A 214 20.73 2.54 4.89
N SER A 215 21.34 1.40 4.56
CA SER A 215 21.59 0.96 3.18
C SER A 215 20.42 0.16 2.58
N VAL A 216 19.20 0.69 2.71
CA VAL A 216 17.98 0.07 2.19
C VAL A 216 17.96 0.15 0.66
N GLN A 217 17.50 -0.92 0.02
CA GLN A 217 17.44 -1.09 -1.43
C GLN A 217 16.00 -0.98 -1.95
N CYS A 218 15.02 -1.42 -1.16
CA CYS A 218 13.61 -1.44 -1.51
C CYS A 218 12.78 -0.67 -0.47
N LEU A 219 11.95 0.26 -0.94
CA LEU A 219 10.93 0.94 -0.16
C LEU A 219 9.57 0.57 -0.73
N ASN A 220 8.74 -0.02 0.12
CA ASN A 220 7.38 -0.38 -0.23
C ASN A 220 6.40 0.48 0.59
N ILE A 221 5.57 1.24 -0.10
CA ILE A 221 4.49 2.06 0.44
C ILE A 221 3.18 1.51 -0.14
N ARG A 222 2.84 0.29 0.27
CA ARG A 222 1.59 -0.37 -0.09
C ARG A 222 0.77 -0.56 1.17
N PRO A 223 -0.33 0.19 1.33
CA PRO A 223 -1.40 -0.29 2.18
C PRO A 223 -1.79 -1.67 1.65
N GLY A 224 -1.90 -2.65 2.53
CA GLY A 224 -2.28 -4.01 2.19
C GLY A 224 -3.62 -4.09 1.47
N MET A 225 -3.70 -5.08 0.58
CA MET A 225 -4.80 -5.38 -0.32
C MET A 225 -6.19 -5.26 0.31
N MET A 226 -7.12 -4.68 -0.46
CA MET A 226 -8.57 -4.85 -0.31
C MET A 226 -9.10 -4.64 1.12
N LEU A 227 -8.59 -3.60 1.79
CA LEU A 227 -9.25 -3.05 2.97
C LEU A 227 -10.37 -2.11 2.51
N GLU A 228 -11.60 -2.57 2.71
CA GLU A 228 -12.79 -1.73 2.64
C GLU A 228 -12.82 -0.78 3.83
N ASN A 229 -13.52 0.34 3.69
CA ASN A 229 -13.61 1.42 4.69
C ASN A 229 -12.27 2.08 5.07
N ALA A 230 -11.21 1.87 4.29
CA ALA A 230 -9.93 2.56 4.44
C ALA A 230 -9.49 3.23 3.13
N ASN A 231 -8.97 4.44 3.27
CA ASN A 231 -8.27 5.15 2.21
C ASN A 231 -6.81 4.70 2.10
N ARG A 232 -6.17 5.03 0.98
CA ARG A 232 -4.76 4.75 0.70
C ARG A 232 -3.89 5.98 0.89
N ILE A 233 -2.58 5.80 0.86
CA ILE A 233 -1.66 6.92 1.03
C ILE A 233 -1.82 7.87 -0.15
N SER A 234 -1.99 9.15 0.14
CA SER A 234 -2.05 10.18 -0.89
C SER A 234 -0.69 10.89 -0.99
N PRO A 235 -0.26 11.36 -2.18
CA PRO A 235 1.07 11.93 -2.39
C PRO A 235 1.47 13.08 -1.49
N PHE A 236 0.51 13.90 -1.01
CA PHE A 236 0.84 14.99 -0.07
C PHE A 236 1.41 14.46 1.25
N MET A 237 1.15 13.19 1.60
CA MET A 237 1.71 12.56 2.80
C MET A 237 3.19 12.17 2.62
N LEU A 238 3.66 12.09 1.38
CA LEU A 238 5.05 11.75 1.03
C LEU A 238 5.96 12.98 1.19
N THR A 239 5.45 14.17 0.88
CA THR A 239 6.19 15.44 0.91
C THR A 239 5.60 16.41 1.93
N GLY A 240 6.23 16.52 3.10
CA GLY A 240 5.81 17.48 4.13
C GLY A 240 6.22 18.93 3.82
N LEU A 241 5.47 19.89 4.37
CA LEU A 241 5.76 21.35 4.35
C LEU A 241 7.16 21.71 4.91
N SER A 242 7.75 20.84 5.73
CA SER A 242 9.11 20.99 6.28
C SER A 242 10.15 20.21 5.47
N SER A 243 9.96 20.15 4.16
CA SER A 243 10.86 19.55 3.18
C SER A 243 12.31 20.06 3.28
N SER A 244 12.57 21.16 4.00
CA SER A 244 13.92 21.63 4.37
C SER A 244 14.86 20.54 4.93
N ILE A 245 14.37 19.54 5.68
CA ILE A 245 15.24 18.47 6.21
C ILE A 245 15.50 17.40 5.14
N ILE A 246 14.46 16.90 4.48
CA ILE A 246 14.57 15.85 3.46
C ILE A 246 15.31 16.35 2.20
N LEU A 247 15.13 17.62 1.84
CA LEU A 247 15.88 18.28 0.76
C LEU A 247 17.35 18.57 1.14
N SER A 248 17.72 18.50 2.42
CA SER A 248 19.09 18.74 2.90
C SER A 248 19.90 17.48 3.21
N THR A 249 19.23 16.34 3.42
CA THR A 249 19.86 15.06 3.75
C THR A 249 19.75 14.11 2.57
N SER A 250 20.89 13.58 2.11
CA SER A 250 20.96 12.55 1.07
C SER A 250 20.11 11.34 1.46
N PHE A 251 18.94 11.17 0.83
CA PHE A 251 18.15 9.94 0.91
C PHE A 251 19.06 8.73 0.58
N PRO A 252 18.80 7.53 1.12
CA PRO A 252 19.71 6.39 0.93
C PRO A 252 20.09 6.17 -0.53
N ALA A 253 21.36 6.41 -0.85
CA ALA A 253 21.89 6.26 -2.21
C ALA A 253 21.90 4.80 -2.69
N SER A 254 21.55 3.84 -1.83
CA SER A 254 21.34 2.44 -2.12
C SER A 254 19.91 2.09 -2.55
N LEU A 255 18.94 3.01 -2.40
CA LEU A 255 17.56 2.74 -2.79
C LEU A 255 17.48 2.63 -4.31
N ARG A 256 16.97 1.49 -4.79
CA ARG A 256 16.84 1.16 -6.23
C ARG A 256 15.41 0.85 -6.61
N GLN A 257 14.59 0.40 -5.65
CA GLN A 257 13.23 -0.04 -5.90
C GLN A 257 12.24 0.74 -5.04
N LEU A 258 11.20 1.25 -5.69
CA LEU A 258 10.06 1.91 -5.06
C LEU A 258 8.79 1.20 -5.53
N GLN A 259 8.03 0.69 -4.58
CA GLN A 259 6.71 0.14 -4.81
C GLN A 259 5.72 1.02 -4.05
N ILE A 260 4.74 1.59 -4.74
CA ILE A 260 3.79 2.50 -4.12
C ILE A 260 2.37 2.30 -4.66
N SER A 261 1.41 2.17 -3.75
CA SER A 261 -0.03 2.18 -4.06
C SER A 261 -0.66 3.43 -3.48
N LEU A 262 -1.27 4.25 -4.34
CA LEU A 262 -1.80 5.56 -4.00
C LEU A 262 -3.32 5.60 -4.02
N ASP A 263 -3.88 6.50 -3.23
CA ASP A 263 -5.29 6.88 -3.34
C ASP A 263 -5.46 7.87 -4.50
N PRO A 264 -6.33 7.58 -5.50
CA PRO A 264 -6.63 8.54 -6.57
C PRO A 264 -7.39 9.77 -6.04
N GLU A 265 -8.11 9.62 -4.92
CA GLU A 265 -8.81 10.71 -4.28
C GLU A 265 -7.86 11.57 -3.42
N SER A 266 -8.35 12.74 -3.05
CA SER A 266 -7.67 13.65 -2.13
C SER A 266 -8.55 13.87 -0.90
N PRO A 267 -7.96 14.07 0.29
CA PRO A 267 -8.74 14.42 1.45
C PRO A 267 -9.42 15.78 1.24
N PRO A 268 -10.44 16.11 2.05
CA PRO A 268 -11.14 17.39 1.98
C PRO A 268 -10.16 18.59 2.02
N ASP A 269 -10.39 19.60 1.16
CA ASP A 269 -9.50 20.75 0.94
C ASP A 269 -9.10 21.52 2.21
N ASP A 270 -9.91 21.45 3.26
CA ASP A 270 -9.67 22.11 4.55
C ASP A 270 -8.74 21.33 5.51
N THR A 271 -8.33 20.12 5.13
CA THR A 271 -7.47 19.24 5.94
C THR A 271 -6.01 19.18 5.49
N VAL A 272 -5.70 19.67 4.29
CA VAL A 272 -4.38 19.49 3.67
C VAL A 272 -3.74 20.84 3.35
N LEU A 273 -2.63 21.15 4.01
CA LEU A 273 -1.67 22.15 3.56
C LEU A 273 -0.54 21.41 2.84
N GLY A 274 -0.61 21.27 1.52
CA GLY A 274 0.35 20.49 0.73
C GLY A 274 0.34 20.86 -0.76
N PRO A 275 1.35 20.41 -1.53
CA PRO A 275 1.33 20.57 -2.98
C PRO A 275 0.13 19.82 -3.59
N LYS A 276 -0.28 20.24 -4.80
CA LYS A 276 -1.26 19.50 -5.60
C LYS A 276 -0.81 18.05 -5.75
N TRP A 277 -1.77 17.11 -5.82
CA TRP A 277 -1.56 15.66 -5.85
C TRP A 277 -0.35 15.26 -6.72
N GLY A 278 -0.35 15.63 -8.00
CA GLY A 278 0.73 15.27 -8.93
C GLY A 278 2.09 15.89 -8.57
N LEU A 279 2.12 17.17 -8.18
CA LEU A 279 3.35 17.84 -7.78
C LEU A 279 3.97 17.19 -6.54
N GLY A 280 3.16 16.76 -5.58
CA GLY A 280 3.63 16.08 -4.37
C GLY A 280 4.34 14.76 -4.67
N LEU A 281 3.79 13.96 -5.59
CA LEU A 281 4.39 12.71 -6.01
C LEU A 281 5.69 12.94 -6.79
N LEU A 282 5.67 13.87 -7.75
CA LEU A 282 6.86 14.22 -8.53
C LEU A 282 7.98 14.67 -7.59
N GLN A 283 7.71 15.60 -6.67
CA GLN A 283 8.71 16.04 -5.69
C GLN A 283 9.29 14.90 -4.87
N PHE A 284 8.47 13.92 -4.47
CA PHE A 284 8.95 12.74 -3.75
C PHE A 284 9.90 11.89 -4.61
N ILE A 285 9.52 11.58 -5.85
CA ILE A 285 10.32 10.75 -6.76
C ILE A 285 11.66 11.42 -7.09
N HIS A 286 11.70 12.75 -7.21
CA HIS A 286 12.95 13.49 -7.43
C HIS A 286 13.98 13.33 -6.29
N LEU A 287 13.56 12.90 -5.10
CA LEU A 287 14.47 12.57 -3.99
C LEU A 287 15.20 11.24 -4.19
N LEU A 288 14.81 10.45 -5.20
CA LEU A 288 15.28 9.08 -5.45
C LEU A 288 16.02 8.99 -6.79
N PRO A 289 17.14 9.71 -6.98
CA PRO A 289 17.81 9.79 -8.29
C PRO A 289 18.42 8.47 -8.76
N GLU A 290 18.64 7.52 -7.84
CA GLU A 290 19.19 6.21 -8.13
C GLU A 290 18.13 5.13 -8.41
N LEU A 291 16.84 5.51 -8.43
CA LEU A 291 15.75 4.58 -8.65
C LEU A 291 15.85 3.94 -10.04
N SER A 292 15.83 2.60 -10.06
CA SER A 292 15.90 1.79 -11.29
C SER A 292 14.65 0.95 -11.50
N ASP A 293 13.84 0.75 -10.47
CA ASP A 293 12.62 -0.04 -10.50
C ASP A 293 11.50 0.75 -9.81
N LEU A 294 10.46 1.07 -10.58
CA LEU A 294 9.27 1.77 -10.09
C LEU A 294 8.04 0.91 -10.34
N GLU A 295 7.29 0.63 -9.27
CA GLU A 295 5.91 0.20 -9.37
C GLU A 295 4.99 1.27 -8.80
N LEU A 296 4.11 1.79 -9.66
CA LEU A 296 3.13 2.79 -9.35
C LEU A 296 1.73 2.23 -9.62
N CYS A 297 1.01 1.95 -8.55
CA CYS A 297 -0.36 1.46 -8.60
C CYS A 297 -1.31 2.44 -7.92
N PHE A 298 -2.59 2.37 -8.29
CA PHE A 298 -3.66 3.03 -7.57
C PHE A 298 -4.56 1.99 -6.91
N GLU A 299 -5.16 2.33 -5.78
CA GLU A 299 -6.15 1.48 -5.14
C GLU A 299 -7.16 2.41 -4.45
N TYR A 300 -8.39 2.59 -4.91
CA TYR A 300 -9.14 2.15 -6.08
C TYR A 300 -8.55 2.58 -7.44
N ARG A 301 -9.20 2.18 -8.54
CA ARG A 301 -8.82 2.55 -9.93
C ARG A 301 -8.79 4.07 -10.11
N ASP A 302 -7.75 4.58 -10.78
CA ASP A 302 -7.63 6.02 -11.08
C ASP A 302 -8.54 6.44 -12.25
N GLU A 303 -9.81 6.68 -11.94
CA GLU A 303 -10.78 7.27 -12.87
C GLU A 303 -10.70 8.80 -12.91
N ALA A 304 -9.96 9.41 -11.97
CA ALA A 304 -9.84 10.86 -11.83
C ALA A 304 -8.75 11.47 -12.73
N GLY A 305 -7.98 10.64 -13.46
CA GLY A 305 -6.94 11.07 -14.38
C GLY A 305 -5.68 11.60 -13.68
N ARG A 306 -5.40 11.16 -12.44
CA ARG A 306 -4.21 11.56 -11.68
C ARG A 306 -2.92 11.13 -12.35
N PHE A 307 -2.91 9.94 -12.94
CA PHE A 307 -1.79 9.46 -13.74
C PHE A 307 -1.52 10.38 -14.94
N SER A 308 -2.56 10.78 -15.67
CA SER A 308 -2.42 11.68 -16.83
C SER A 308 -1.85 13.06 -16.45
N GLU A 309 -2.10 13.54 -15.23
CA GLU A 309 -1.49 14.79 -14.72
C GLU A 309 0.04 14.68 -14.57
N ILE A 310 0.57 13.49 -14.23
CA ILE A 310 2.00 13.29 -13.93
C ILE A 310 2.78 12.67 -15.08
N ALA A 311 2.12 11.99 -16.03
CA ALA A 311 2.76 11.19 -17.07
C ALA A 311 3.80 11.97 -17.91
N LYS A 312 3.56 13.27 -18.11
CA LYS A 312 4.42 14.16 -18.91
C LYS A 312 5.65 14.66 -18.16
N ASP A 313 5.57 14.72 -16.84
CA ASP A 313 6.58 15.34 -15.98
C ASP A 313 7.39 14.31 -15.17
N LEU A 314 6.91 13.07 -15.10
CA LEU A 314 7.59 11.98 -14.42
C LEU A 314 8.81 11.52 -15.21
N TYR A 315 10.01 11.86 -14.73
CA TYR A 315 11.27 11.43 -15.30
C TYR A 315 12.23 10.92 -14.22
N ILE A 316 12.74 9.70 -14.41
CA ILE A 316 13.67 9.02 -13.52
C ILE A 316 14.91 8.60 -14.34
N PRO A 317 16.08 9.22 -14.13
CA PRO A 317 17.22 9.07 -15.05
C PRO A 317 17.79 7.66 -15.21
N LYS A 318 17.58 6.77 -14.24
CA LYS A 318 18.15 5.42 -14.17
C LYS A 318 17.09 4.32 -14.23
N LEU A 319 15.88 4.66 -14.67
CA LEU A 319 14.76 3.73 -14.66
C LEU A 319 14.96 2.62 -15.68
N GLU A 320 15.00 1.38 -15.21
CA GLU A 320 15.16 0.16 -16.01
C GLU A 320 13.87 -0.67 -16.05
N SER A 321 13.07 -0.64 -14.97
CA SER A 321 11.80 -1.37 -14.86
C SER A 321 10.68 -0.43 -14.42
N MET A 322 9.53 -0.52 -15.10
CA MET A 322 8.31 0.20 -14.74
C MET A 322 7.11 -0.74 -14.71
N THR A 323 6.38 -0.74 -13.60
CA THR A 323 5.07 -1.37 -13.46
C THR A 323 4.02 -0.31 -13.18
N LEU A 324 2.94 -0.31 -13.95
CA LEU A 324 1.80 0.58 -13.79
C LEU A 324 0.54 -0.25 -13.52
N GLY A 325 -0.21 0.09 -12.49
CA GLY A 325 -1.36 -0.70 -12.03
C GLY A 325 -2.63 0.11 -11.77
N LEU A 326 -3.78 -0.40 -12.22
CA LEU A 326 -5.13 0.12 -11.89
C LEU A 326 -5.37 1.58 -12.33
N ILE A 327 -5.06 1.89 -13.59
CA ILE A 327 -5.13 3.25 -14.16
C ILE A 327 -6.09 3.28 -15.35
N ASP A 328 -6.90 4.34 -15.42
CA ASP A 328 -7.66 4.72 -16.61
C ASP A 328 -6.96 5.89 -17.29
N THR A 329 -6.57 5.72 -18.56
CA THR A 329 -5.77 6.74 -19.24
C THR A 329 -5.82 6.61 -20.76
N THR A 330 -5.15 7.54 -21.44
CA THR A 330 -4.98 7.52 -22.88
C THR A 330 -3.71 6.77 -23.27
N LYS A 331 -3.72 6.15 -24.45
CA LYS A 331 -2.49 5.56 -25.04
C LYS A 331 -1.37 6.59 -25.16
N GLU A 332 -1.70 7.87 -25.41
CA GLU A 332 -0.75 8.96 -25.52
C GLU A 332 0.00 9.20 -24.21
N ASP A 333 -0.70 9.20 -23.07
CA ASP A 333 -0.07 9.46 -21.77
C ASP A 333 0.90 8.34 -21.38
N ILE A 334 0.54 7.07 -21.59
CA ILE A 334 1.46 5.94 -21.39
C ILE A 334 2.65 6.05 -22.34
N ALA A 335 2.42 6.28 -23.63
CA ALA A 335 3.50 6.39 -24.60
C ALA A 335 4.47 7.52 -24.25
N ILE A 336 3.97 8.69 -23.85
CA ILE A 336 4.82 9.83 -23.44
C ILE A 336 5.71 9.42 -22.27
N LEU A 337 5.14 8.80 -21.23
CA LEU A 337 5.87 8.37 -20.05
C LEU A 337 6.94 7.32 -20.38
N LEU A 338 6.62 6.31 -21.19
CA LEU A 338 7.59 5.25 -21.51
C LEU A 338 8.71 5.77 -22.42
N LEU A 339 8.37 6.58 -23.43
CA LEU A 339 9.33 7.11 -24.41
C LEU A 339 10.29 8.14 -23.79
N CYS A 340 9.88 8.87 -22.74
CA CYS A 340 10.81 9.77 -22.06
C CYS A 340 11.95 9.01 -21.36
N HIS A 341 11.78 7.71 -21.09
CA HIS A 341 12.78 6.81 -20.50
C HIS A 341 13.49 5.90 -21.52
N HIS A 342 13.40 6.18 -22.82
CA HIS A 342 13.84 5.27 -23.89
C HIS A 342 15.29 4.76 -23.84
N ARG A 343 16.18 5.46 -23.13
CA ARG A 343 17.60 5.08 -23.05
C ARG A 343 17.90 4.00 -22.02
N THR A 344 17.06 3.90 -21.00
CA THR A 344 17.33 3.07 -19.82
C THR A 344 16.26 2.02 -19.59
N LEU A 345 15.03 2.28 -20.00
CA LEU A 345 13.90 1.38 -19.75
C LEU A 345 14.06 0.08 -20.55
N ARG A 346 13.99 -1.05 -19.84
CA ARG A 346 14.13 -2.41 -20.39
C ARG A 346 12.90 -3.26 -20.12
N ARG A 347 12.22 -3.05 -19.00
CA ARG A 347 11.05 -3.83 -18.60
C ARG A 347 9.85 -2.92 -18.36
N VAL A 348 8.72 -3.28 -18.95
CA VAL A 348 7.44 -2.59 -18.75
C VAL A 348 6.34 -3.60 -18.46
N VAL A 349 5.59 -3.37 -17.38
CA VAL A 349 4.41 -4.14 -17.02
C VAL A 349 3.22 -3.20 -16.88
N LEU A 350 2.19 -3.43 -17.68
CA LEU A 350 0.92 -2.72 -17.64
C LEU A 350 -0.13 -3.65 -17.06
N GLU A 351 -0.53 -3.41 -15.83
CA GLU A 351 -1.46 -4.25 -15.08
C GLU A 351 -2.79 -3.52 -14.85
N SER A 352 -3.89 -4.20 -15.16
CA SER A 352 -5.22 -3.68 -14.90
C SER A 352 -5.49 -2.30 -15.51
N ILE A 353 -4.88 -2.00 -16.66
CA ILE A 353 -4.99 -0.70 -17.34
C ILE A 353 -6.25 -0.66 -18.19
N GLN A 354 -6.97 0.45 -18.17
CA GLN A 354 -8.04 0.73 -19.11
C GLN A 354 -7.61 1.87 -20.05
N LEU A 355 -7.61 1.59 -21.36
CA LEU A 355 -7.30 2.60 -22.37
C LEU A 355 -8.55 3.14 -23.07
N ASP A 356 -8.57 4.46 -23.22
CA ASP A 356 -9.51 5.16 -24.07
C ASP A 356 -9.27 4.84 -25.55
N GLY A 357 -10.36 4.53 -26.29
CA GLY A 357 -10.29 4.31 -27.74
C GLY A 357 -10.17 2.85 -28.19
N GLY A 358 -10.39 1.88 -27.31
CA GLY A 358 -10.60 0.47 -27.65
C GLY A 358 -9.34 -0.30 -28.10
N LEU A 359 -9.53 -1.39 -28.85
CA LEU A 359 -8.42 -2.28 -29.25
C LEU A 359 -7.38 -1.60 -30.15
N GLU A 360 -7.82 -0.66 -31.00
CA GLU A 360 -6.92 0.12 -31.85
C GLU A 360 -5.96 0.99 -31.02
N ALA A 361 -6.39 1.45 -29.85
CA ALA A 361 -5.54 2.21 -28.93
C ALA A 361 -4.40 1.35 -28.37
N TRP A 362 -4.72 0.13 -27.94
CA TRP A 362 -3.76 -0.86 -27.48
C TRP A 362 -2.78 -1.27 -28.57
N ARG A 363 -3.29 -1.55 -29.77
CA ARG A 363 -2.46 -1.87 -30.94
C ARG A 363 -1.45 -0.75 -31.22
N TRP A 364 -1.93 0.49 -31.29
CA TRP A 364 -1.06 1.64 -31.51
C TRP A 364 0.00 1.76 -30.42
N LEU A 365 -0.37 1.61 -29.15
CA LEU A 365 0.57 1.69 -28.03
C LEU A 365 1.66 0.62 -28.14
N ILE A 366 1.28 -0.64 -28.38
CA ILE A 366 2.24 -1.74 -28.55
C ILE A 366 3.18 -1.46 -29.72
N GLU A 367 2.64 -1.04 -30.87
CA GLU A 367 3.47 -0.74 -32.05
C GLU A 367 4.45 0.40 -31.80
N VAL A 368 4.03 1.46 -31.11
CA VAL A 368 4.89 2.62 -30.80
C VAL A 368 5.96 2.26 -29.78
N VAL A 369 5.57 1.63 -28.66
CA VAL A 369 6.47 1.25 -27.57
C VAL A 369 7.49 0.24 -28.08
N TRP A 370 7.05 -0.84 -28.72
CA TRP A 370 7.94 -1.91 -29.18
C TRP A 370 8.91 -1.46 -30.27
N ARG A 371 8.51 -0.57 -31.17
CA ARG A 371 9.40 -0.06 -32.23
C ARG A 371 10.38 1.01 -31.74
N SER A 372 10.05 1.71 -30.67
CA SER A 372 10.81 2.88 -30.21
C SER A 372 11.71 2.58 -29.01
N LEU A 373 11.43 1.50 -28.28
CA LEU A 373 12.15 1.10 -27.08
C LEU A 373 12.88 -0.22 -27.29
N GLU A 374 14.08 -0.33 -26.74
CA GLU A 374 14.85 -1.57 -26.68
C GLU A 374 14.48 -2.35 -25.40
N LEU A 375 13.25 -2.88 -25.37
CA LEU A 375 12.74 -3.63 -24.23
C LEU A 375 13.21 -5.09 -24.24
N ASP A 376 13.54 -5.59 -23.06
CA ASP A 376 13.74 -7.02 -22.81
C ASP A 376 12.38 -7.71 -22.55
N GLU A 377 11.41 -6.99 -21.97
CA GLU A 377 10.10 -7.54 -21.63
C GLU A 377 9.02 -6.43 -21.63
N PHE A 378 7.91 -6.69 -22.31
CA PHE A 378 6.70 -5.87 -22.26
C PHE A 378 5.47 -6.73 -21.97
N CYS A 379 4.84 -6.50 -20.82
CA CYS A 379 3.70 -7.27 -20.32
C CYS A 379 2.44 -6.43 -20.24
N ILE A 380 1.32 -7.02 -20.65
CA ILE A 380 -0.03 -6.48 -20.49
C ILE A 380 -0.84 -7.53 -19.74
N LEU A 381 -1.26 -7.21 -18.53
CA LEU A 381 -1.91 -8.13 -17.60
C LEU A 381 -3.26 -7.57 -17.17
N SER A 382 -4.28 -8.42 -17.12
CA SER A 382 -5.64 -8.13 -16.68
C SER A 382 -6.18 -6.79 -17.21
N SER A 383 -5.81 -6.36 -18.41
CA SER A 383 -6.13 -5.03 -18.91
C SER A 383 -7.38 -5.00 -19.80
N TRP A 384 -7.93 -3.81 -20.03
CA TRP A 384 -9.21 -3.63 -20.71
C TRP A 384 -9.15 -2.58 -21.83
N ALA A 385 -10.00 -2.79 -22.83
CA ALA A 385 -10.24 -1.87 -23.93
C ALA A 385 -11.69 -1.36 -23.88
N GLU A 386 -11.88 -0.04 -23.95
CA GLU A 386 -13.21 0.56 -24.03
C GLU A 386 -13.94 0.11 -25.31
N ARG A 387 -15.18 -0.43 -25.23
CA ARG A 387 -16.03 -0.59 -26.42
C ARG A 387 -16.99 0.58 -26.53
N LYS A 388 -17.04 1.19 -27.71
CA LYS A 388 -18.04 2.20 -28.03
C LYS A 388 -19.39 1.54 -28.30
N GLY A 389 -20.42 1.89 -27.52
CA GLY A 389 -21.82 1.65 -27.89
C GLY A 389 -22.73 0.98 -26.87
N GLU A 390 -22.23 0.53 -25.72
CA GLU A 390 -23.05 0.00 -24.63
C GLU A 390 -22.54 0.53 -23.28
N ASP A 391 -23.47 0.94 -22.40
CA ASP A 391 -23.21 1.67 -21.15
C ASP A 391 -22.22 0.99 -20.20
N PHE A 392 -21.90 -0.30 -20.39
CA PHE A 392 -20.84 -1.03 -19.66
C PHE A 392 -20.23 -2.15 -20.53
N SER A 393 -19.33 -1.82 -21.45
CA SER A 393 -18.71 -2.84 -22.29
C SER A 393 -17.20 -2.65 -22.47
N SER A 394 -16.42 -2.86 -21.42
CA SER A 394 -14.98 -3.05 -21.56
C SER A 394 -14.68 -4.46 -22.12
N ALA A 395 -13.85 -4.58 -23.15
CA ALA A 395 -13.31 -5.87 -23.58
C ALA A 395 -12.07 -6.20 -22.75
N LYS A 396 -12.10 -7.28 -21.99
CA LYS A 396 -10.89 -7.80 -21.32
C LYS A 396 -9.91 -8.29 -22.38
N LEU A 397 -8.65 -7.86 -22.27
CA LEU A 397 -7.55 -8.35 -23.09
C LEU A 397 -7.01 -9.68 -22.55
N GLU A 398 -6.46 -10.50 -23.43
CA GLU A 398 -5.69 -11.66 -23.00
C GLU A 398 -4.35 -11.21 -22.43
N ASP A 399 -3.96 -11.82 -21.31
CA ASP A 399 -2.67 -11.57 -20.69
C ASP A 399 -1.56 -11.93 -21.66
N THR A 400 -0.66 -10.98 -21.84
CA THR A 400 0.28 -10.99 -22.95
C THR A 400 1.67 -10.60 -22.46
N THR A 401 2.67 -11.33 -22.91
CA THR A 401 4.08 -11.04 -22.69
C THR A 401 4.80 -11.01 -24.03
N ILE A 402 5.48 -9.90 -24.32
CA ILE A 402 6.27 -9.68 -25.52
C ILE A 402 7.74 -9.59 -25.11
N VAL A 403 8.56 -10.50 -25.65
CA VAL A 403 10.00 -10.62 -25.35
C VAL A 403 10.85 -10.69 -26.62
N ASP A 404 10.22 -10.86 -27.78
CA ASP A 404 10.86 -10.98 -29.08
C ASP A 404 9.91 -10.61 -30.23
N HIS A 405 10.42 -10.63 -31.46
CA HIS A 405 9.63 -10.29 -32.65
C HIS A 405 8.49 -11.29 -32.93
N ASP A 406 8.64 -12.55 -32.52
CA ASP A 406 7.66 -13.60 -32.78
C ASP A 406 6.44 -13.45 -31.85
N SER A 407 6.69 -13.25 -30.56
CA SER A 407 5.66 -12.89 -29.57
C SER A 407 4.96 -11.58 -29.95
N TYR A 408 5.71 -10.56 -30.40
CA TYR A 408 5.12 -9.32 -30.93
C TYR A 408 4.18 -9.58 -32.11
N SER A 409 4.61 -10.36 -33.09
CA SER A 409 3.82 -10.65 -34.31
C SER A 409 2.53 -11.41 -33.98
N LYS A 410 2.60 -12.32 -33.00
CA LYS A 410 1.43 -13.07 -32.51
C LYS A 410 0.42 -12.15 -31.84
N VAL A 411 0.88 -11.22 -31.00
CA VAL A 411 0.00 -10.29 -30.26
C VAL A 411 -0.69 -9.32 -31.21
N ILE A 412 0.06 -8.68 -32.11
CA ILE A 412 -0.52 -7.76 -33.10
C ILE A 412 -1.49 -8.50 -34.04
N GLY A 413 -1.19 -9.76 -34.38
CA GLY A 413 -2.07 -10.59 -35.19
C GLY A 413 -3.35 -11.04 -34.49
N GLY A 414 -3.35 -11.15 -33.15
CA GLY A 414 -4.52 -11.55 -32.34
C GLY A 414 -5.42 -10.40 -31.89
N LEU A 415 -4.95 -9.14 -31.98
CA LEU A 415 -5.75 -7.93 -31.70
C LEU A 415 -6.61 -7.48 -32.90
N ILE A 416 -6.54 -8.19 -34.04
CA ILE A 416 -7.37 -8.02 -35.26
C ILE A 416 -8.44 -9.10 -35.26
#